data_AF-A0AAD7PIT4-F1
#
_entry.id   AF-A0AAD7PIT4-F1
#
_cell.length_a   1.000
_cell.length_b   1.000
_cell.length_c   1.000
_cell.angle_alpha   90.00
_cell.angle_beta   90.00
_cell.angle_gamma   90.00
#
_symmetry.space_group_name_H-M   'P 1'
#
loop_
_entity.id
_entity.type
_entity.pdbx_description
1 polymer ?
#
loop_
_entity_poly.entity_id
_entity_poly.type
_entity_poly.pdbx_seq_one_letter_code
_entity_poly.pdbx_strand_id
1 'polypeptide(L)'
;MEGLKEIAHAKEFDGEVVKTSTETELTKICLMRGYVESQDPLAKEADDLMIRRFLRARDLNVEKASALFLKYLKWRRMFVPNESISASEVPNEIAQNKMFLQGFDKKGRPITLVFGARHFHYKDGLDEFKRFVVYGLDKICTR
;
A
#
# COMPACT_ATOMS: atom_id res chain seq x y z
N MET A 1 28.91 35.71 8.77
CA MET A 1 29.28 34.69 7.75
C MET A 1 29.18 33.24 8.26
N GLU A 2 28.95 32.98 9.55
CA GLU A 2 28.84 31.61 10.09
C GLU A 2 27.53 30.88 9.71
N GLY A 3 26.39 31.58 9.68
CA GLY A 3 25.10 30.94 9.38
C GLY A 3 24.96 30.35 7.96
N LEU A 4 25.80 30.74 7.00
CA LEU A 4 25.79 30.15 5.65
C LEU A 4 26.54 28.81 5.56
N LYS A 5 27.55 28.60 6.43
CA LYS A 5 28.30 27.33 6.47
C LYS A 5 27.47 26.20 7.08
N GLU A 6 26.65 26.53 8.07
CA GLU A 6 25.78 25.57 8.78
C GLU A 6 24.63 25.04 7.89
N ILE A 7 24.06 25.89 7.03
CA ILE A 7 23.00 25.52 6.08
C ILE A 7 23.54 24.61 4.95
N ALA A 8 24.78 24.85 4.49
CA ALA A 8 25.41 24.00 3.49
C ALA A 8 25.70 22.60 4.03
N HIS A 9 26.24 22.51 5.24
CA HIS A 9 26.53 21.25 5.92
C HIS A 9 25.25 20.46 6.26
N ALA A 10 24.16 21.14 6.63
CA ALA A 10 22.87 20.49 6.86
C ALA A 10 22.27 19.90 5.57
N LYS A 11 22.41 20.59 4.42
CA LYS A 11 21.95 20.09 3.12
C LYS A 11 22.77 18.90 2.60
N GLU A 12 24.09 18.92 2.79
CA GLU A 12 24.95 17.79 2.43
C GLU A 12 24.67 16.57 3.32
N PHE A 13 24.51 16.79 4.63
CA PHE A 13 24.15 15.75 5.58
C PHE A 13 22.78 15.13 5.28
N ASP A 14 21.74 15.94 5.03
CA ASP A 14 20.42 15.45 4.60
C ASP A 14 20.52 14.65 3.29
N GLY A 15 21.32 15.12 2.33
CA GLY A 15 21.55 14.43 1.05
C GLY A 15 22.23 13.07 1.21
N GLU A 16 23.23 12.97 2.07
CA GLU A 16 23.97 11.74 2.34
C GLU A 16 23.14 10.73 3.15
N VAL A 17 22.39 11.20 4.15
CA VAL A 17 21.45 10.37 4.93
C VAL A 17 20.32 9.83 4.03
N VAL A 18 19.77 10.64 3.13
CA VAL A 18 18.75 10.21 2.17
C VAL A 18 19.31 9.21 1.16
N LYS A 19 20.55 9.39 0.70
CA LYS A 19 21.21 8.48 -0.24
C LYS A 19 21.48 7.11 0.41
N THR A 20 22.08 7.10 1.59
CA THR A 20 22.37 5.86 2.35
C THR A 20 21.09 5.12 2.75
N SER A 21 20.04 5.85 3.12
CA SER A 21 18.70 5.29 3.37
C SER A 21 18.11 4.62 2.12
N THR A 22 18.25 5.26 0.96
CA THR A 22 17.73 4.74 -0.32
C THR A 22 18.50 3.51 -0.79
N GLU A 23 19.83 3.50 -0.68
CA GLU A 23 20.67 2.34 -1.00
C GLU A 23 20.33 1.15 -0.10
N THR A 24 20.14 1.39 1.20
CA THR A 24 19.70 0.36 2.16
C THR A 24 18.32 -0.20 1.82
N GLU A 25 17.36 0.64 1.39
CA GLU A 25 16.05 0.19 0.92
C GLU A 25 16.18 -0.69 -0.33
N LEU A 26 17.01 -0.30 -1.31
CA LEU A 26 17.21 -1.06 -2.55
C LEU A 26 17.82 -2.45 -2.29
N THR A 27 18.85 -2.53 -1.45
CA THR A 27 19.44 -3.82 -1.05
C THR A 27 18.39 -4.74 -0.43
N LYS A 28 17.54 -4.19 0.45
CA LYS A 28 16.49 -4.96 1.12
C LYS A 28 15.37 -5.40 0.17
N ILE A 29 15.05 -4.59 -0.85
CA ILE A 29 14.13 -4.99 -1.93
C ILE A 29 14.70 -6.21 -2.66
N CYS A 30 15.96 -6.18 -3.07
CA CYS A 30 16.59 -7.32 -3.77
C CYS A 30 16.60 -8.59 -2.90
N LEU A 31 16.96 -8.47 -1.61
CA LEU A 31 16.95 -9.60 -0.68
C LEU A 31 15.55 -10.20 -0.49
N MET A 32 14.55 -9.33 -0.26
CA MET A 32 13.17 -9.77 -0.12
C MET A 32 12.68 -10.42 -1.40
N ARG A 33 12.92 -9.80 -2.57
CA ARG A 33 12.52 -10.30 -3.89
C ARG A 33 13.03 -11.72 -4.13
N GLY A 34 14.33 -11.96 -3.95
CA GLY A 34 14.91 -13.28 -4.13
C GLY A 34 14.30 -14.33 -3.20
N TYR A 35 14.03 -13.96 -1.95
CA TYR A 35 13.39 -14.86 -0.99
C TYR A 35 11.93 -15.16 -1.35
N VAL A 36 11.12 -14.16 -1.66
CA VAL A 36 9.68 -14.38 -1.92
C VAL A 36 9.46 -15.13 -3.24
N GLU A 37 10.27 -14.88 -4.27
CA GLU A 37 10.23 -15.61 -5.54
C GLU A 37 10.64 -17.07 -5.39
N SER A 38 11.55 -17.38 -4.45
CA SER A 38 11.91 -18.78 -4.16
C SER A 38 10.79 -19.55 -3.45
N GLN A 39 9.89 -18.85 -2.75
CA GLN A 39 8.76 -19.45 -2.02
C GLN A 39 7.49 -19.52 -2.88
N ASP A 40 7.26 -18.51 -3.73
CA ASP A 40 6.11 -18.41 -4.61
C ASP A 40 6.53 -17.83 -5.97
N PRO A 41 6.58 -18.64 -7.05
CA PRO A 41 6.97 -18.15 -8.37
C PRO A 41 6.12 -16.99 -8.90
N LEU A 42 4.88 -16.86 -8.44
CA LEU A 42 3.98 -15.76 -8.84
C LEU A 42 4.34 -14.43 -8.17
N ALA A 43 5.24 -14.42 -7.17
CA ALA A 43 5.78 -13.19 -6.60
C ALA A 43 6.56 -12.34 -7.63
N LYS A 44 6.96 -12.92 -8.77
CA LYS A 44 7.61 -12.22 -9.89
C LYS A 44 6.78 -11.10 -10.50
N GLU A 45 5.45 -11.15 -10.38
CA GLU A 45 4.54 -10.12 -10.88
C GLU A 45 4.59 -8.83 -10.04
N ALA A 46 5.16 -8.88 -8.84
CA ALA A 46 5.22 -7.73 -7.95
C ALA A 46 6.36 -6.77 -8.31
N ASP A 47 6.02 -5.50 -8.46
CA ASP A 47 6.98 -4.43 -8.69
C ASP A 47 7.74 -4.04 -7.40
N ASP A 48 8.85 -3.31 -7.57
CA ASP A 48 9.68 -2.85 -6.45
C ASP A 48 8.91 -1.90 -5.52
N LEU A 49 7.93 -1.16 -6.05
CA LEU A 49 7.09 -0.26 -5.26
C LEU A 49 6.21 -1.04 -4.29
N MET A 50 5.65 -2.17 -4.71
CA MET A 50 4.87 -3.07 -3.89
C MET A 50 5.76 -3.67 -2.81
N ILE A 51 6.89 -4.28 -3.16
CA ILE A 51 7.84 -4.86 -2.19
C ILE A 51 8.26 -3.80 -1.14
N ARG A 52 8.57 -2.59 -1.59
CA ARG A 52 8.94 -1.47 -0.70
C ARG A 52 7.84 -1.14 0.32
N ARG A 53 6.55 -1.23 -0.04
CA ARG A 53 5.44 -0.99 0.90
C ARG A 53 5.46 -1.99 2.06
N PHE A 54 5.70 -3.27 1.77
CA PHE A 54 5.76 -4.32 2.79
C PHE A 54 6.99 -4.19 3.69
N LEU A 55 8.15 -3.83 3.11
CA LEU A 55 9.35 -3.50 3.88
C LEU A 55 9.09 -2.34 4.83
N ARG A 56 8.54 -1.22 4.34
CA ARG A 56 8.22 -0.05 5.18
C ARG A 56 7.21 -0.36 6.29
N ALA A 57 6.20 -1.19 6.00
CA ALA A 57 5.22 -1.63 6.98
C ALA A 57 5.81 -2.51 8.10
N ARG A 58 7.04 -3.01 7.95
CA ARG A 58 7.73 -3.88 8.91
C ARG A 58 9.13 -3.36 9.25
N ASP A 59 9.31 -2.05 9.28
CA ASP A 59 10.55 -1.38 9.70
C ASP A 59 11.80 -1.86 8.93
N LEU A 60 11.62 -2.15 7.64
CA LEU A 60 12.63 -2.71 6.75
C LEU A 60 13.20 -4.05 7.26
N ASN A 61 12.45 -4.82 8.04
CA ASN A 61 12.78 -6.19 8.43
C ASN A 61 12.36 -7.16 7.30
N VAL A 62 13.35 -7.73 6.61
CA VAL A 62 13.14 -8.57 5.43
C VAL A 62 12.29 -9.81 5.76
N GLU A 63 12.58 -10.51 6.87
CA GLU A 63 11.85 -11.72 7.24
C GLU A 63 10.36 -11.44 7.51
N LYS A 64 10.07 -10.44 8.34
CA LYS A 64 8.69 -10.05 8.69
C LYS A 64 7.94 -9.51 7.46
N ALA A 65 8.62 -8.75 6.60
CA ALA A 65 8.04 -8.23 5.36
C ALA A 65 7.72 -9.36 4.38
N SER A 66 8.64 -10.30 4.16
CA SER A 66 8.44 -11.49 3.33
C SER A 66 7.27 -12.33 3.82
N ALA A 67 7.19 -12.61 5.12
CA ALA A 67 6.09 -13.38 5.69
C ALA A 67 4.73 -12.68 5.52
N LEU A 68 4.68 -11.36 5.66
CA LEU A 68 3.46 -10.58 5.40
C LEU A 68 3.09 -10.59 3.91
N PHE A 69 4.09 -10.45 3.04
CA PHE A 69 3.90 -10.39 1.60
C PHE A 69 3.37 -11.70 1.02
N LEU A 70 3.94 -12.84 1.41
CA LEU A 70 3.45 -14.15 0.98
C LEU A 70 2.02 -14.42 1.46
N LYS A 71 1.69 -14.01 2.70
CA LYS A 71 0.30 -14.05 3.21
C LYS A 71 -0.62 -13.18 2.38
N TYR A 72 -0.18 -11.98 2.01
CA TYR A 72 -0.94 -11.07 1.15
C TYR A 72 -1.16 -11.67 -0.25
N LEU A 73 -0.14 -12.23 -0.91
CA LEU A 73 -0.29 -12.83 -2.24
C LEU A 73 -1.29 -14.01 -2.22
N LYS A 74 -1.23 -14.85 -1.19
CA LYS A 74 -2.23 -15.91 -0.98
C LYS A 74 -3.63 -15.34 -0.80
N TRP A 75 -3.79 -14.34 0.08
CA TRP A 75 -5.07 -13.70 0.31
C TRP A 75 -5.62 -13.02 -0.95
N ARG A 76 -4.78 -12.30 -1.70
CA ARG A 76 -5.18 -11.56 -2.90
C ARG A 76 -5.74 -12.51 -3.96
N ARG A 77 -5.07 -13.63 -4.23
CA ARG A 77 -5.54 -14.67 -5.17
C ARG A 77 -6.85 -15.32 -4.73
N MET A 78 -7.02 -15.55 -3.42
CA MET A 78 -8.23 -16.17 -2.89
C MET A 78 -9.43 -15.22 -2.85
N PHE A 79 -9.19 -13.94 -2.50
CA PHE A 79 -10.25 -12.97 -2.23
C PHE A 79 -10.60 -12.10 -3.44
N VAL A 80 -9.64 -11.88 -4.35
CA VAL A 80 -9.79 -11.08 -5.57
C VAL A 80 -9.28 -11.88 -6.78
N PRO A 81 -9.98 -12.96 -7.16
CA PRO A 81 -9.51 -13.88 -8.21
C PRO A 81 -9.45 -13.23 -9.60
N ASN A 82 -10.26 -12.19 -9.85
CA ASN A 82 -10.33 -11.49 -11.13
C ASN A 82 -9.44 -10.23 -11.17
N GLU A 83 -8.37 -10.22 -10.36
CA GLU A 83 -7.40 -9.13 -10.16
C GLU A 83 -7.96 -7.83 -9.54
N SER A 84 -9.23 -7.53 -9.78
CA SER A 84 -9.97 -6.40 -9.26
C SER A 84 -11.39 -6.80 -8.86
N ILE A 85 -12.00 -5.99 -7.99
CA ILE A 85 -13.41 -6.08 -7.67
C ILE A 85 -14.15 -5.04 -8.53
N SER A 86 -15.25 -5.45 -9.14
CA SER A 86 -16.11 -4.60 -9.96
C SER A 86 -17.20 -3.92 -9.13
N ALA A 87 -17.73 -2.79 -9.63
CA ALA A 87 -18.84 -2.10 -8.96
C ALA A 87 -20.11 -2.97 -8.86
N SER A 88 -20.30 -3.89 -9.82
CA SER A 88 -21.40 -4.86 -9.84
C SER A 88 -21.31 -5.92 -8.74
N GLU A 89 -20.14 -6.12 -8.12
CA GLU A 89 -19.98 -7.04 -6.99
C GLU A 89 -20.32 -6.39 -5.64
N VAL A 90 -20.45 -5.05 -5.61
CA VAL A 90 -20.68 -4.26 -4.39
C VAL A 90 -21.78 -3.19 -4.53
N PRO A 91 -22.92 -3.48 -5.20
CA PRO A 91 -23.91 -2.46 -5.55
C PRO A 91 -24.62 -1.86 -4.33
N ASN A 92 -24.90 -2.65 -3.30
CA ASN A 92 -25.60 -2.19 -2.09
C ASN A 92 -24.71 -1.29 -1.25
N GLU A 93 -23.43 -1.63 -1.18
CA GLU A 93 -22.41 -0.84 -0.47
C GLU A 93 -22.11 0.49 -1.17
N ILE A 94 -22.10 0.49 -2.52
CA ILE A 94 -22.02 1.73 -3.32
C ILE A 94 -23.28 2.59 -3.10
N ALA A 95 -24.47 1.99 -3.12
CA ALA A 95 -25.73 2.69 -2.95
C ALA A 95 -25.84 3.43 -1.59
N GLN A 96 -25.16 2.94 -0.54
CA GLN A 96 -25.08 3.63 0.76
C GLN A 96 -24.35 4.98 0.68
N ASN A 97 -23.62 5.27 -0.41
CA ASN A 97 -23.02 6.57 -0.70
C ASN A 97 -22.22 7.14 0.48
N LYS A 98 -21.31 6.31 1.02
CA LYS A 98 -20.63 6.54 2.29
C LYS A 98 -19.11 6.72 2.19
N MET A 99 -18.52 6.56 1.01
CA MET A 99 -17.07 6.72 0.78
C MET A 99 -16.84 7.56 -0.47
N PHE A 100 -16.00 8.58 -0.37
CA PHE A 100 -15.73 9.53 -1.45
C PHE A 100 -14.24 9.81 -1.58
N LEU A 101 -13.72 9.86 -2.81
CA LEU A 101 -12.39 10.37 -3.11
C LEU A 101 -12.46 11.88 -3.28
N GLN A 102 -11.74 12.65 -2.45
CA GLN A 102 -11.86 14.10 -2.33
C GLN A 102 -10.53 14.81 -2.60
N GLY A 103 -9.93 14.46 -3.74
CA GLY A 103 -8.67 15.05 -4.19
C GLY A 103 -7.46 14.58 -3.39
N PHE A 104 -6.49 15.49 -3.22
CA PHE A 104 -5.17 15.19 -2.66
C PHE A 104 -4.79 16.18 -1.57
N ASP A 105 -3.99 15.73 -0.61
CA ASP A 105 -3.40 16.60 0.40
C ASP A 105 -2.21 17.41 -0.13
N LYS A 106 -1.62 18.26 0.72
CA LYS A 106 -0.44 19.09 0.37
C LYS A 106 0.80 18.29 -0.07
N LYS A 107 0.83 16.98 0.19
CA LYS A 107 1.92 16.06 -0.19
C LYS A 107 1.53 15.18 -1.38
N GLY A 108 0.40 15.45 -2.04
CA GLY A 108 -0.09 14.65 -3.16
C GLY A 108 -0.63 13.28 -2.77
N ARG A 109 -1.00 13.06 -1.49
CA ARG A 109 -1.61 11.80 -1.04
C ARG A 109 -3.12 11.87 -1.24
N PRO A 110 -3.76 10.84 -1.83
CA PRO A 110 -5.20 10.85 -2.04
C PRO A 110 -5.95 10.90 -0.70
N ILE A 111 -7.03 11.69 -0.67
CA ILE A 111 -7.89 11.85 0.52
C ILE A 111 -9.20 11.12 0.28
N THR A 112 -9.61 10.31 1.25
CA THR A 112 -10.93 9.68 1.26
C THR A 112 -11.74 10.17 2.44
N LEU A 113 -12.98 10.57 2.19
CA LEU A 113 -13.98 10.86 3.22
C LEU A 113 -14.93 9.68 3.36
N VAL A 114 -15.11 9.21 4.60
CA VAL A 114 -16.02 8.12 4.93
C VAL A 114 -17.05 8.60 5.94
N PHE A 115 -18.33 8.48 5.60
CA PHE A 115 -19.45 8.82 6.47
C PHE A 115 -19.92 7.57 7.20
N GLY A 116 -19.35 7.30 8.37
CA GLY A 116 -19.70 6.12 9.18
C GLY A 116 -21.19 6.03 9.53
N ALA A 117 -21.86 7.18 9.72
CA ALA A 117 -23.31 7.25 9.97
C ALA A 117 -24.19 6.75 8.81
N ARG A 118 -23.64 6.64 7.59
CA ARG A 118 -24.33 6.08 6.42
C ARG A 118 -24.11 4.59 6.25
N HIS A 119 -23.31 3.96 7.10
CA HIS A 119 -23.14 2.51 7.05
C HIS A 119 -24.39 1.83 7.57
N PHE A 120 -25.01 1.04 6.70
CA PHE A 120 -26.13 0.17 7.06
C PHE A 120 -25.69 -1.28 6.86
N HIS A 121 -25.71 -2.06 7.94
CA HIS A 121 -25.51 -3.50 7.83
C HIS A 121 -26.84 -4.15 7.42
N TYR A 122 -26.77 -5.20 6.62
CA TYR A 122 -27.92 -6.03 6.28
C TYR A 122 -27.52 -7.50 6.40
N LYS A 123 -28.54 -8.36 6.50
CA LYS A 123 -28.32 -9.81 6.66
C LYS A 123 -27.49 -10.32 5.49
N ASP A 124 -26.45 -11.09 5.80
CA ASP A 124 -25.49 -11.66 4.84
C ASP A 124 -24.64 -10.64 4.05
N GLY A 125 -24.70 -9.35 4.40
CA GLY A 125 -23.96 -8.27 3.71
C GLY A 125 -22.47 -8.15 4.04
N LEU A 126 -21.95 -8.94 4.99
CA LEU A 126 -20.56 -8.85 5.42
C LEU A 126 -19.57 -9.15 4.29
N ASP A 127 -19.90 -10.10 3.42
CA ASP A 127 -19.04 -10.49 2.31
C ASP A 127 -18.95 -9.38 1.26
N GLU A 128 -20.09 -8.78 0.90
CA GLU A 128 -20.15 -7.58 0.04
C GLU A 128 -19.41 -6.40 0.69
N PHE A 129 -19.57 -6.17 1.99
CA PHE A 129 -18.85 -5.11 2.71
C PHE A 129 -17.32 -5.30 2.66
N LYS A 130 -16.82 -6.53 2.85
CA LYS A 130 -15.39 -6.83 2.71
C LYS A 130 -14.91 -6.55 1.29
N ARG A 131 -15.68 -6.96 0.27
CA ARG A 131 -15.38 -6.63 -1.13
C ARG A 131 -15.39 -5.13 -1.37
N PHE A 132 -16.32 -4.39 -0.78
CA PHE A 132 -16.41 -2.94 -0.91
C PHE A 132 -15.20 -2.22 -0.33
N VAL A 133 -14.71 -2.66 0.83
CA VAL A 133 -13.47 -2.13 1.42
C VAL A 133 -12.29 -2.33 0.47
N VAL A 134 -12.14 -3.52 -0.11
CA VAL A 134 -11.07 -3.80 -1.07
C VAL A 134 -11.23 -2.99 -2.35
N TYR A 135 -12.44 -2.94 -2.92
CA TYR A 135 -12.80 -2.11 -4.06
C TYR A 135 -12.38 -0.64 -3.86
N GLY A 136 -12.78 -0.05 -2.72
CA GLY A 136 -12.48 1.33 -2.40
C GLY A 136 -10.97 1.59 -2.24
N LEU A 137 -10.25 0.71 -1.53
CA LEU A 137 -8.81 0.84 -1.32
C LEU A 137 -8.01 0.66 -2.62
N ASP A 138 -8.42 -0.27 -3.49
CA ASP A 138 -7.80 -0.46 -4.80
C ASP A 138 -7.99 0.79 -5.68
N LYS A 139 -9.19 1.38 -5.69
CA LYS A 139 -9.48 2.63 -6.42
C LYS A 139 -8.66 3.82 -5.93
N ILE A 140 -8.35 3.89 -4.63
CA ILE A 140 -7.45 4.91 -4.08
C ILE A 140 -6.00 4.67 -4.55
N CYS A 141 -5.62 3.43 -4.79
CA CYS A 141 -4.26 3.04 -5.19
C CYS A 141 -4.01 3.07 -6.70
N THR A 142 -5.06 3.04 -7.53
CA THR A 142 -4.94 3.25 -8.99
C THR A 142 -4.57 4.71 -9.27
N ARG A 143 -3.38 4.90 -9.84
CA ARG A 143 -2.87 6.20 -10.32
C ARG A 143 -3.22 6.40 -11.78
#